data_AF-A0A4Y2P090-F1
#
_entry.id   AF-A0A4Y2P090-F1
#
_cell.length_a   1.000
_cell.length_b   1.000
_cell.length_c   1.000
_cell.angle_alpha   90.00
_cell.angle_beta   90.00
_cell.angle_gamma   90.00
#
_symmetry.space_group_name_H-M   'P 1'
#
loop_
_entity.id
_entity.type
_entity.pdbx_description
1 polymer ?
#
loop_
_entity_poly.entity_id
_entity_poly.type
_entity_poly.pdbx_seq_one_letter_code
_entity_poly.pdbx_strand_id
1 'polypeptide(L)'
;MSKCPCTRSTSTYLLHGRKSRSTFADDLALVVSGRRARDLESNTNSALEQIALNLSDLKLKLSAEKCQALVVRSISSYKFSKRNYTVLNRKPTLKINGYSIKISDNLKILGIVLDNKFTWSPHILSLHNKALFLTCNFNRIVKTKWSLNKNLIKLWYSTVIEKALLYGASVWGGALTKQQVDRLHSIQRIFLLKFTRAYRTTSKNVLNTLTGIPPPLHVVAKTEFIKFRIWAGHANLYTDILGNIQLDNNISIKNIPSSSKFVILNENISNADFEVYTDGSRIEDETGFAVCILQENNNIENHLYKLKSHNSVFQAELAAIHCVANWAASKNVSINIHTDSLSSITAIKSSSARSSFVNNIKQDLVKIKHLVGLSWVKAHVGIQGNELADQQAKLATTTGVDTIIPAPRSYVKRILNKLMIKEWNDYWRQYNSTSGARVREYLEHVSPKFLIHSKFLIFFLSGHGPFPFYLCRFKILDSPLCVCGQVGDADHYTFSCSLTQKFHLVKPADAHKRAWFQNLINNSQALNKLKEAFRISGDVCDSLTQAV
;
A
#
# COMPACT_ATOMS: atom_id res chain seq x y z
N MET A 1 6.15 22.26 -18.24
CA MET A 1 4.79 21.73 -17.93
C MET A 1 3.88 22.90 -17.72
N SER A 2 2.88 23.12 -18.58
CA SER A 2 1.84 24.14 -18.33
C SER A 2 0.51 23.48 -17.96
N LYS A 3 -0.18 24.00 -16.95
CA LYS A 3 -1.48 23.52 -16.46
C LYS A 3 -2.55 24.56 -16.77
N CYS A 4 -3.62 24.21 -17.49
CA CYS A 4 -4.76 25.11 -17.73
C CYS A 4 -6.10 24.35 -17.59
N PRO A 5 -7.09 24.89 -16.86
CA PRO A 5 -8.44 24.30 -16.77
C PRO A 5 -9.31 24.66 -17.99
N CYS A 6 -9.96 23.67 -18.62
CA CYS A 6 -10.87 23.73 -19.77
C CYS A 6 -12.19 23.00 -19.45
N THR A 7 -13.35 23.57 -19.71
CA THR A 7 -14.63 22.86 -19.51
C THR A 7 -14.84 21.74 -20.56
N ARG A 8 -15.09 20.50 -20.12
CA ARG A 8 -15.56 19.30 -20.87
C ARG A 8 -15.05 19.06 -22.31
N SER A 9 -14.15 18.09 -22.46
CA SER A 9 -14.26 16.92 -23.36
C SER A 9 -12.91 16.20 -23.49
N THR A 10 -12.92 14.86 -23.44
CA THR A 10 -11.73 14.01 -23.57
C THR A 10 -11.48 13.69 -25.04
N SER A 11 -10.42 14.28 -25.61
CA SER A 11 -9.77 13.72 -26.82
C SER A 11 -8.25 13.83 -26.70
N THR A 12 -7.56 12.75 -27.08
CA THR A 12 -6.10 12.64 -27.05
C THR A 12 -5.60 12.42 -28.47
N TYR A 13 -5.00 13.45 -29.08
CA TYR A 13 -4.28 13.33 -30.36
C TYR A 13 -2.77 13.45 -30.13
N LEU A 14 -2.00 12.50 -30.68
CA LEU A 14 -0.54 12.49 -30.72
C LEU A 14 -0.07 13.07 -32.06
N LEU A 15 0.50 14.28 -32.06
CA LEU A 15 1.22 14.82 -33.20
C LEU A 15 2.74 14.66 -32.99
N HIS A 16 3.43 14.21 -34.04
CA HIS A 16 4.80 13.71 -34.05
C HIS A 16 5.84 14.71 -33.48
N GLY A 17 6.78 14.15 -32.69
CA GLY A 17 7.96 14.82 -32.11
C GLY A 17 7.85 15.03 -30.59
N ARG A 18 8.31 14.04 -29.78
CA ARG A 18 8.33 13.97 -28.28
C ARG A 18 7.51 15.05 -27.52
N LYS A 19 6.22 15.18 -27.86
CA LYS A 19 5.23 16.00 -27.18
C LYS A 19 4.23 15.03 -26.56
N SER A 20 4.08 15.07 -25.24
CA SER A 20 3.05 14.28 -24.54
C SER A 20 1.98 15.21 -23.99
N ARG A 21 0.71 14.87 -24.27
CA ARG A 21 -0.48 15.57 -23.78
C ARG A 21 -1.23 14.63 -22.85
N SER A 22 -1.60 15.13 -21.68
CA SER A 22 -2.48 14.42 -20.76
C SER A 22 -3.60 15.36 -20.34
N THR A 23 -4.84 14.88 -20.44
CA THR A 23 -6.05 15.61 -20.09
C THR A 23 -6.75 14.88 -18.95
N PHE A 24 -7.22 15.63 -17.96
CA PHE A 24 -8.04 15.09 -16.88
C PHE A 24 -9.15 16.09 -16.55
N ALA A 25 -10.39 15.73 -16.85
CA ALA A 25 -11.56 16.59 -16.73
C ALA A 25 -11.30 17.97 -17.36
N ASP A 26 -11.08 18.99 -16.54
CA ASP A 26 -10.74 20.33 -16.95
C ASP A 26 -9.23 20.60 -17.05
N ASP A 27 -8.39 19.95 -16.27
CA ASP A 27 -6.95 20.22 -16.30
C ASP A 27 -6.26 19.65 -17.56
N LEU A 28 -5.64 20.53 -18.35
CA LEU A 28 -4.74 20.22 -19.45
C LEU A 28 -3.28 20.36 -19.00
N ALA A 29 -2.46 19.33 -19.22
CA ALA A 29 -1.01 19.38 -19.03
C ALA A 29 -0.26 19.26 -20.37
N LEU A 30 0.62 20.23 -20.66
CA LEU A 30 1.51 20.22 -21.82
C LEU A 30 2.97 20.03 -21.38
N VAL A 31 3.64 19.01 -21.94
CA VAL A 31 5.07 18.75 -21.75
C VAL A 31 5.82 19.02 -23.06
N VAL A 32 6.76 19.95 -23.00
CA VAL A 32 7.64 20.32 -24.13
C VAL A 32 9.09 20.22 -23.68
N SER A 33 9.95 19.77 -24.59
CA SER A 33 11.40 19.72 -24.39
C SER A 33 12.11 20.54 -25.46
N GLY A 34 13.28 21.05 -25.12
CA GLY A 34 14.15 21.81 -26.03
C GLY A 34 15.60 21.61 -25.64
N ARG A 35 16.51 21.58 -26.64
CA ARG A 35 17.95 21.44 -26.38
C ARG A 35 18.52 22.72 -25.78
N ARG A 36 18.07 23.88 -26.27
CA ARG A 36 18.41 25.21 -25.76
C ARG A 36 17.16 25.90 -25.20
N ALA A 37 17.37 26.90 -24.35
CA ALA A 37 16.27 27.70 -23.78
C ALA A 37 15.42 28.38 -24.86
N ARG A 38 16.05 28.86 -25.95
CA ARG A 38 15.36 29.44 -27.11
C ARG A 38 14.46 28.42 -27.82
N ASP A 39 14.96 27.21 -28.05
CA ASP A 39 14.20 26.13 -28.68
C ASP A 39 13.00 25.74 -27.79
N LEU A 40 13.21 25.65 -26.48
CA LEU A 40 12.15 25.36 -25.52
C LEU A 40 11.05 26.42 -25.59
N GLU A 41 11.41 27.70 -25.61
CA GLU A 41 10.47 28.82 -25.70
C GLU A 41 9.68 28.78 -27.01
N SER A 42 10.37 28.70 -28.15
CA SER A 42 9.75 28.65 -29.48
C SER A 42 8.81 27.45 -29.63
N ASN A 43 9.29 26.24 -29.29
CA ASN A 43 8.49 25.02 -29.37
C ASN A 43 7.27 25.07 -28.44
N THR A 44 7.40 25.68 -27.26
CA THR A 44 6.29 25.78 -26.30
C THR A 44 5.25 26.79 -26.78
N ASN A 45 5.65 27.97 -27.25
CA ASN A 45 4.72 28.96 -27.77
C ASN A 45 3.96 28.46 -28.99
N SER A 46 4.65 27.82 -29.94
CA SER A 46 4.00 27.18 -31.09
C SER A 46 2.99 26.10 -30.66
N ALA A 47 3.33 25.28 -29.66
CA ALA A 47 2.40 24.28 -29.15
C ALA A 47 1.19 24.89 -28.41
N LEU A 48 1.39 25.98 -27.67
CA LEU A 48 0.31 26.70 -26.97
C LEU A 48 -0.65 27.36 -27.96
N GLU A 49 -0.14 27.94 -29.04
CA GLU A 49 -0.94 28.53 -30.12
C GLU A 49 -1.82 27.48 -30.80
N GLN A 50 -1.23 26.35 -31.20
CA GLN A 50 -1.99 25.23 -31.78
C GLN A 50 -3.06 24.69 -30.84
N ILE A 51 -2.75 24.61 -29.53
CA ILE A 51 -3.75 24.21 -28.53
C ILE A 51 -4.88 25.24 -28.43
N ALA A 52 -4.56 26.53 -28.45
CA ALA A 52 -5.56 27.59 -28.36
C ALA A 52 -6.49 27.60 -29.58
N LEU A 53 -5.95 27.41 -30.79
CA LEU A 53 -6.72 27.27 -32.02
C LEU A 53 -7.68 26.07 -31.94
N ASN A 54 -7.16 24.87 -31.67
CA ASN A 54 -7.98 23.66 -31.58
C ASN A 54 -9.06 23.74 -30.49
N LEU A 55 -8.78 24.40 -29.37
CA LEU A 55 -9.78 24.60 -28.32
C LEU A 55 -10.84 25.62 -28.74
N SER A 56 -10.46 26.66 -29.48
CA SER A 56 -11.41 27.64 -30.04
C SER A 56 -12.36 26.98 -31.05
N ASP A 57 -11.85 26.09 -31.90
CA ASP A 57 -12.67 25.29 -32.84
C ASP A 57 -13.69 24.41 -32.09
N LEU A 58 -13.27 23.86 -30.94
CA LEU A 58 -14.14 23.09 -30.05
C LEU A 58 -15.02 23.97 -29.14
N LYS A 59 -15.02 25.29 -29.34
CA LYS A 59 -15.75 26.29 -28.53
C LYS A 59 -15.38 26.26 -27.04
N LEU A 60 -14.15 25.86 -26.72
CA LEU A 60 -13.59 25.82 -25.38
C LEU A 60 -12.68 27.03 -25.13
N LYS A 61 -12.88 27.70 -24.00
CA LYS A 61 -12.07 28.86 -23.59
C LYS A 61 -11.04 28.47 -22.53
N LEU A 62 -9.80 28.92 -22.74
CA LEU A 62 -8.72 28.79 -21.76
C LEU A 62 -8.68 30.00 -20.82
N SER A 63 -8.54 29.75 -19.53
CA SER A 63 -8.26 30.82 -18.56
C SER A 63 -6.75 31.07 -18.48
N ALA A 64 -6.26 32.05 -19.24
CA ALA A 64 -4.83 32.39 -19.30
C ALA A 64 -4.25 32.76 -17.92
N GLU A 65 -5.03 33.43 -17.07
CA GLU A 65 -4.63 33.83 -15.72
C GLU A 65 -4.39 32.64 -14.78
N LYS A 66 -5.10 31.53 -15.00
CA LYS A 66 -4.92 30.29 -14.23
C LYS A 66 -3.80 29.42 -14.79
N CYS A 67 -3.30 29.73 -15.99
CA CYS A 67 -2.21 29.00 -16.59
C CYS A 67 -0.89 29.28 -15.85
N GLN A 68 -0.23 28.20 -15.45
CA GLN A 68 1.08 28.25 -14.79
C GLN A 68 2.04 27.31 -15.50
N ALA A 69 3.31 27.69 -15.52
CA ALA A 69 4.37 26.91 -16.12
C ALA A 69 5.49 26.58 -15.12
N LEU A 70 5.89 25.31 -15.11
CA LEU A 70 7.11 24.84 -14.45
C LEU A 70 8.18 24.56 -15.49
N VAL A 71 9.35 25.18 -15.30
CA VAL A 71 10.53 24.98 -16.14
C VAL A 71 11.55 24.15 -15.37
N VAL A 72 12.00 23.06 -15.99
CA VAL A 72 12.96 22.14 -15.39
C VAL A 72 14.13 21.93 -16.33
N ARG A 73 15.34 21.86 -15.77
CA ARG A 73 16.56 21.51 -16.49
C ARG A 73 16.92 20.04 -16.21
N SER A 74 17.31 19.30 -17.24
CA SER A 74 17.79 17.93 -17.08
C SER A 74 19.09 17.87 -16.26
N ILE A 75 19.26 16.82 -15.45
CA ILE A 75 20.51 16.53 -14.72
C ILE A 75 21.68 16.38 -15.70
N SER A 76 21.46 15.81 -16.90
CA SER A 76 22.48 15.69 -17.95
C SER A 76 22.95 17.06 -18.46
N SER A 77 22.09 18.08 -18.37
CA SER A 77 22.39 19.46 -18.75
C SER A 77 23.17 20.23 -17.68
N TYR A 78 23.32 19.67 -16.47
CA TYR A 78 24.04 20.29 -15.36
C TYR A 78 25.51 20.54 -15.71
N LYS A 79 26.16 19.57 -16.37
CA LYS A 79 27.57 19.64 -16.82
C LYS A 79 27.83 20.77 -17.83
N PHE A 80 26.80 21.28 -18.51
CA PHE A 80 26.90 22.36 -19.49
C PHE A 80 26.55 23.74 -18.90
N SER A 81 26.23 23.81 -17.59
CA SER A 81 26.05 25.07 -16.89
C SER A 81 27.41 25.55 -16.37
N LYS A 82 27.85 26.75 -16.81
CA LYS A 82 29.06 27.41 -16.28
C LYS A 82 29.09 27.52 -14.73
N ARG A 83 27.92 27.46 -14.08
CA ARG A 83 27.77 27.56 -12.62
C ARG A 83 27.05 26.38 -11.97
N ASN A 84 26.88 25.25 -12.67
CA ASN A 84 26.24 24.06 -12.07
C ASN A 84 24.85 24.36 -11.44
N TYR A 85 23.99 25.13 -12.13
CA TYR A 85 22.64 25.45 -11.62
C TYR A 85 21.56 24.60 -12.29
N THR A 86 20.55 24.26 -11.50
CA THR A 86 19.33 23.55 -11.93
C THR A 86 18.26 24.47 -12.52
N VAL A 87 18.49 25.78 -12.50
CA VAL A 87 17.57 26.83 -12.96
C VAL A 87 18.17 27.55 -14.17
N LEU A 88 17.34 27.92 -15.15
CA LEU A 88 17.77 28.73 -16.29
C LEU A 88 18.13 30.15 -15.82
N ASN A 89 19.25 30.70 -16.32
CA ASN A 89 19.65 32.09 -16.02
C ASN A 89 18.58 33.12 -16.42
N ARG A 90 17.88 32.86 -17.53
CA ARG A 90 16.71 33.63 -17.99
C ARG A 90 15.51 32.69 -18.08
N LYS A 91 14.41 33.05 -17.43
CA LYS A 91 13.13 32.33 -17.56
C LYS A 91 12.57 32.57 -18.98
N PRO A 92 12.02 31.54 -19.64
CA PRO A 92 11.45 31.69 -20.98
C PRO A 92 10.22 32.59 -20.96
N THR A 93 9.90 33.22 -22.07
CA THR A 93 8.68 34.03 -22.21
C THR A 93 7.60 33.18 -22.87
N LEU A 94 6.65 32.68 -22.08
CA LEU A 94 5.56 31.84 -22.57
C LEU A 94 4.29 32.65 -22.71
N LYS A 95 3.65 32.59 -23.88
CA LYS A 95 2.41 33.34 -24.17
C LYS A 95 1.32 32.43 -24.72
N ILE A 96 0.08 32.73 -24.36
CA ILE A 96 -1.12 32.12 -24.94
C ILE A 96 -2.17 33.20 -25.18
N ASN A 97 -2.69 33.31 -26.40
CA ASN A 97 -3.58 34.39 -26.84
C ASN A 97 -3.06 35.80 -26.47
N GLY A 98 -1.74 36.01 -26.60
CA GLY A 98 -1.09 37.27 -26.22
C GLY A 98 -0.80 37.46 -24.72
N TYR A 99 -1.42 36.68 -23.83
CA TYR A 99 -1.21 36.75 -22.39
C TYR A 99 0.03 35.97 -21.94
N SER A 100 0.84 36.57 -21.08
CA SER A 100 2.03 35.92 -20.50
C SER A 100 1.64 34.90 -19.42
N ILE A 101 2.17 33.68 -19.53
CA ILE A 101 1.96 32.61 -18.55
C ILE A 101 2.94 32.76 -17.38
N LYS A 102 2.43 32.67 -16.15
CA LYS A 102 3.25 32.74 -14.94
C LYS A 102 4.20 31.55 -14.83
N ILE A 103 5.50 31.82 -14.72
CA ILE A 103 6.52 30.79 -14.45
C ILE A 103 6.81 30.75 -12.95
N SER A 104 6.41 29.66 -12.31
CA SER A 104 6.62 29.40 -10.90
C SER A 104 7.68 28.33 -10.67
N ASP A 105 8.27 28.33 -9.47
CA ASP A 105 9.26 27.31 -9.07
C ASP A 105 8.60 26.03 -8.57
N ASN A 106 7.29 26.06 -8.36
CA ASN A 106 6.45 24.90 -8.07
C ASN A 106 5.13 24.93 -8.86
N LEU A 107 4.55 23.76 -9.13
CA LEU A 107 3.32 23.61 -9.90
C LEU A 107 2.49 22.44 -9.35
N LYS A 108 1.20 22.67 -9.11
CA LYS A 108 0.28 21.65 -8.60
C LYS A 108 -0.51 20.99 -9.72
N ILE A 109 -0.21 19.72 -10.01
CA ILE A 109 -0.92 18.90 -11.01
C ILE A 109 -1.65 17.77 -10.29
N LEU A 110 -2.98 17.67 -10.50
CA LEU A 110 -3.82 16.63 -9.90
C LEU A 110 -3.64 16.44 -8.39
N GLY A 111 -3.31 17.50 -7.65
CA GLY A 111 -3.09 17.40 -6.20
C GLY A 111 -1.65 17.14 -5.76
N ILE A 112 -0.72 16.90 -6.69
CA ILE A 112 0.72 16.73 -6.41
C ILE A 112 1.47 18.02 -6.73
N VAL A 113 2.36 18.46 -5.84
CA VAL A 113 3.16 19.67 -6.03
C VAL A 113 4.55 19.32 -6.56
N LEU A 114 4.82 19.65 -7.81
CA LEU A 114 6.11 19.47 -8.46
C LEU A 114 6.95 20.73 -8.23
N ASP A 115 8.21 20.60 -7.86
CA ASP A 115 9.18 21.69 -7.84
C ASP A 115 10.17 21.58 -9.01
N ASN A 116 10.78 22.70 -9.37
CA ASN A 116 11.70 22.77 -10.52
C ASN A 116 12.96 21.90 -10.39
N LYS A 117 13.22 21.35 -9.20
CA LYS A 117 14.31 20.42 -8.90
C LYS A 117 13.85 18.97 -8.68
N PHE A 118 12.55 18.70 -8.77
CA PHE A 118 11.93 17.40 -8.40
C PHE A 118 12.38 16.89 -7.02
N THR A 119 12.59 17.80 -6.07
CA THR A 119 12.91 17.41 -4.70
C THR A 119 11.69 16.83 -4.00
N TRP A 120 10.46 17.22 -4.36
CA TRP A 120 9.22 16.91 -3.64
C TRP A 120 9.06 17.63 -2.29
N SER A 121 10.00 18.51 -1.93
CA SER A 121 9.94 19.23 -0.64
C SER A 121 8.67 20.07 -0.49
N PRO A 122 8.22 20.86 -1.50
CA PRO A 122 6.94 21.58 -1.40
C PRO A 122 5.73 20.66 -1.28
N HIS A 123 5.76 19.49 -1.93
CA HIS A 123 4.69 18.49 -1.81
C HIS A 123 4.59 17.97 -0.38
N ILE A 124 5.71 17.52 0.20
CA ILE A 124 5.75 16.97 1.56
C ILE A 124 5.38 18.04 2.59
N LEU A 125 5.76 19.30 2.38
CA LEU A 125 5.30 20.42 3.20
C LEU A 125 3.78 20.60 3.12
N SER A 126 3.18 20.48 1.94
CA SER A 126 1.72 20.56 1.78
C SER A 126 0.98 19.42 2.50
N LEU A 127 1.60 18.24 2.61
CA LEU A 127 1.04 17.10 3.37
C LEU A 127 0.92 17.41 4.86
N HIS A 128 1.79 18.25 5.42
CA HIS A 128 1.69 18.68 6.82
C HIS A 128 0.41 19.48 7.07
N ASN A 129 0.10 20.45 6.20
CA ASN A 129 -1.14 21.23 6.31
C ASN A 129 -2.37 20.34 6.12
N LYS A 130 -2.31 19.39 5.17
CA LYS A 130 -3.35 18.38 4.98
C LYS A 130 -3.55 17.50 6.22
N ALA A 131 -2.47 17.10 6.87
CA ALA A 131 -2.53 16.31 8.10
C ALA A 131 -3.17 17.06 9.26
N LEU A 132 -2.87 18.36 9.41
CA LEU A 132 -3.53 19.20 10.42
C LEU A 132 -5.04 19.27 10.19
N PHE A 133 -5.48 19.51 8.96
CA PHE A 133 -6.90 19.51 8.60
C PHE A 133 -7.58 18.18 8.91
N LEU A 134 -6.97 17.06 8.52
CA LEU A 134 -7.48 15.72 8.81
C LEU A 134 -7.53 15.42 10.32
N THR A 135 -6.57 15.97 11.09
CA THR A 135 -6.53 15.83 12.55
C THR A 135 -7.63 16.64 13.23
N CYS A 136 -8.00 17.81 12.71
CA CYS A 136 -9.07 18.63 13.28
C CYS A 136 -10.42 17.89 13.25
N ASN A 137 -10.75 17.22 12.15
CA ASN A 137 -11.94 16.37 12.06
C ASN A 137 -11.91 15.23 13.08
N PHE A 138 -10.73 14.65 13.29
CA PHE A 138 -10.51 13.57 14.23
C PHE A 138 -10.63 13.98 15.71
N ASN A 139 -10.22 15.20 16.06
CA ASN A 139 -10.31 15.72 17.43
C ASN A 139 -11.75 15.76 17.96
N ARG A 140 -12.77 15.80 17.09
CA ARG A 140 -14.18 15.74 17.50
C ARG A 140 -14.58 14.36 18.02
N ILE A 141 -13.97 13.29 17.47
CA ILE A 141 -14.33 11.90 17.75
C ILE A 141 -13.56 11.37 18.97
N VAL A 142 -12.27 11.67 19.11
CA VAL A 142 -11.41 11.07 20.17
C VAL A 142 -11.59 11.66 21.57
N LYS A 143 -12.28 12.79 21.70
CA LYS A 143 -12.47 13.46 23.00
C LYS A 143 -13.31 12.66 24.01
N THR A 144 -14.12 11.70 23.57
CA THR A 144 -15.24 11.20 24.38
C THR A 144 -14.91 10.12 25.42
N LYS A 145 -13.83 9.34 25.30
CA LYS A 145 -13.18 8.45 26.32
C LYS A 145 -12.16 7.54 25.62
N TRP A 146 -11.32 6.79 26.33
CA TRP A 146 -10.45 5.73 25.73
C TRP A 146 -11.31 4.49 25.34
N SER A 147 -12.55 4.73 24.88
CA SER A 147 -13.57 3.71 24.61
C SER A 147 -13.80 3.48 23.11
N LEU A 148 -13.11 4.21 22.23
CA LEU A 148 -13.18 3.99 20.80
C LEU A 148 -12.49 2.67 20.43
N ASN A 149 -13.19 1.85 19.64
CA ASN A 149 -12.66 0.59 19.14
C ASN A 149 -11.41 0.85 18.29
N LYS A 150 -10.28 0.26 18.68
CA LYS A 150 -8.96 0.49 18.08
C LYS A 150 -8.85 -0.11 16.69
N ASN A 151 -9.60 -1.17 16.41
CA ASN A 151 -9.69 -1.72 15.06
C ASN A 151 -10.37 -0.72 14.13
N LEU A 152 -11.38 0.02 14.61
CA LEU A 152 -12.00 1.11 13.83
C LEU A 152 -11.03 2.27 13.62
N ILE A 153 -10.26 2.65 14.65
CA ILE A 153 -9.23 3.71 14.53
C ILE A 153 -8.17 3.32 13.50
N LYS A 154 -7.67 2.08 13.56
CA LYS A 154 -6.67 1.56 12.63
C LYS A 154 -7.23 1.46 11.22
N LEU A 155 -8.46 0.97 11.08
CA LEU A 155 -9.16 0.88 9.80
C LEU A 155 -9.24 2.28 9.18
N TRP A 156 -9.75 3.25 9.94
CA TRP A 156 -9.88 4.63 9.49
C TRP A 156 -8.53 5.27 9.13
N TYR A 157 -7.48 5.06 9.93
CA TYR A 157 -6.14 5.53 9.58
C TYR A 157 -5.69 4.93 8.25
N SER A 158 -5.82 3.61 8.09
CA SER A 158 -5.33 2.88 6.91
C SER A 158 -6.14 3.21 5.64
N THR A 159 -7.43 3.51 5.77
CA THR A 159 -8.32 3.78 4.63
C THR A 159 -8.44 5.26 4.27
N VAL A 160 -8.37 6.15 5.26
CA VAL A 160 -8.57 7.61 5.06
C VAL A 160 -7.26 8.37 5.16
N ILE A 161 -6.61 8.33 6.32
CA ILE A 161 -5.44 9.18 6.60
C ILE A 161 -4.25 8.79 5.73
N GLU A 162 -3.87 7.53 5.77
CA GLU A 162 -2.77 7.00 4.98
C GLU A 162 -3.02 7.23 3.49
N LYS A 163 -4.21 6.89 2.97
CA LYS A 163 -4.52 7.07 1.54
C LYS A 163 -4.53 8.53 1.12
N ALA A 164 -4.99 9.43 1.99
CA ALA A 164 -4.96 10.86 1.73
C ALA A 164 -3.53 11.43 1.71
N LEU A 165 -2.65 10.94 2.59
CA LEU A 165 -1.24 11.38 2.68
C LEU A 165 -0.34 10.76 1.61
N LEU A 166 -0.59 9.49 1.27
CA LEU A 166 0.15 8.73 0.25
C LEU A 166 -0.42 8.90 -1.16
N TYR A 167 -1.36 9.83 -1.35
CA TYR A 167 -1.86 10.15 -2.67
C TYR A 167 -0.70 10.56 -3.60
N GLY A 168 -0.58 9.86 -4.72
CA GLY A 168 0.50 10.06 -5.68
C GLY A 168 1.88 9.54 -5.24
N ALA A 169 1.98 8.75 -4.16
CA ALA A 169 3.25 8.20 -3.68
C ALA A 169 3.95 7.31 -4.72
N SER A 170 3.19 6.77 -5.68
CA SER A 170 3.73 6.12 -6.88
C SER A 170 4.69 7.00 -7.69
N VAL A 171 4.60 8.32 -7.56
CA VAL A 171 5.43 9.31 -8.25
C VAL A 171 6.51 9.88 -7.33
N TRP A 172 6.14 10.37 -6.15
CA TRP A 172 7.05 11.09 -5.26
C TRP A 172 7.72 10.23 -4.18
N GLY A 173 7.25 9.00 -3.98
CA GLY A 173 7.71 8.11 -2.90
C GLY A 173 9.06 7.43 -3.16
N GLY A 174 9.77 7.78 -4.24
CA GLY A 174 11.06 7.19 -4.60
C GLY A 174 12.21 7.60 -3.67
N ALA A 175 13.27 8.19 -4.24
CA ALA A 175 14.44 8.60 -3.46
C ALA A 175 14.14 9.84 -2.59
N LEU A 176 13.70 9.59 -1.34
CA LEU A 176 13.46 10.62 -0.33
C LEU A 176 14.75 10.94 0.44
N THR A 177 14.99 12.22 0.71
CA THR A 177 16.11 12.67 1.57
C THR A 177 15.79 12.43 3.05
N LYS A 178 16.83 12.40 3.91
CA LYS A 178 16.66 12.29 5.38
C LYS A 178 15.69 13.34 5.93
N GLN A 179 15.82 14.60 5.50
CA GLN A 179 14.93 15.69 5.94
C GLN A 179 13.46 15.44 5.59
N GLN A 180 13.20 14.84 4.42
CA GLN A 180 11.86 14.52 3.96
C GLN A 180 11.26 13.34 4.72
N VAL A 181 12.08 12.31 4.97
CA VAL A 181 11.74 11.18 5.84
C VAL A 181 11.37 11.69 7.23
N ASP A 182 12.18 12.54 7.84
CA ASP A 182 11.92 13.13 9.17
C ASP A 182 10.63 13.97 9.20
N ARG A 183 10.31 14.67 8.10
CA ARG A 183 9.05 15.40 7.97
C ARG A 183 7.85 14.46 7.89
N LEU A 184 7.92 13.40 7.08
CA LEU A 184 6.86 12.38 7.00
C LEU A 184 6.62 11.69 8.34
N HIS A 185 7.69 11.40 9.09
CA HIS A 185 7.57 10.91 10.47
C HIS A 185 6.86 11.89 11.39
N SER A 186 7.17 13.18 11.26
CA SER A 186 6.55 14.23 12.07
C SER A 186 5.07 14.40 11.75
N ILE A 187 4.69 14.23 10.47
CA ILE A 187 3.29 14.21 10.03
C ILE A 187 2.55 13.01 10.65
N GLN A 188 3.10 11.80 10.52
CA GLN A 188 2.49 10.60 11.08
C GLN A 188 2.34 10.69 12.61
N ARG A 189 3.34 11.26 13.29
CA ARG A 189 3.36 11.42 14.75
C ARG A 189 2.10 12.12 15.28
N ILE A 190 1.57 13.10 14.56
CA ILE A 190 0.37 13.85 14.97
C ILE A 190 -0.77 12.86 15.27
N PHE A 191 -0.98 11.88 14.40
CA PHE A 191 -1.99 10.84 14.56
C PHE A 191 -1.61 9.84 15.64
N LEU A 192 -0.36 9.37 15.66
CA LEU A 192 0.12 8.39 16.65
C LEU A 192 -0.10 8.89 18.09
N LEU A 193 0.29 10.14 18.39
CA LEU A 193 0.10 10.72 19.73
C LEU A 193 -1.38 10.81 20.11
N LYS A 194 -2.26 11.10 19.15
CA LYS A 194 -3.70 11.19 19.37
C LYS A 194 -4.33 9.83 19.65
N PHE A 195 -3.93 8.81 18.88
CA PHE A 195 -4.41 7.43 19.08
C PHE A 195 -3.92 6.84 20.41
N THR A 196 -2.67 7.13 20.77
CA THR A 196 -2.02 6.55 21.95
C THR A 196 -2.23 7.34 23.23
N ARG A 197 -2.57 8.62 23.13
CA ARG A 197 -2.56 9.58 24.26
C ARG A 197 -1.26 9.49 25.08
N ALA A 198 -0.17 9.12 24.42
CA ALA A 198 1.15 9.09 25.04
C ALA A 198 1.65 10.52 25.29
N TYR A 199 2.66 10.66 26.14
CA TYR A 199 3.31 11.94 26.36
C TYR A 199 3.89 12.47 25.05
N ARG A 200 3.88 13.80 24.87
CA ARG A 200 4.40 14.47 23.65
C ARG A 200 5.89 14.20 23.39
N THR A 201 6.60 13.67 24.37
CA THR A 201 8.02 13.30 24.35
C THR A 201 8.25 11.84 23.95
N THR A 202 7.21 10.99 23.99
CA THR A 202 7.34 9.55 23.66
C THR A 202 7.79 9.40 22.22
N SER A 203 8.84 8.63 21.99
CA SER A 203 9.46 8.45 20.66
C SER A 203 8.44 8.09 19.56
N LYS A 204 8.59 8.70 18.37
CA LYS A 204 7.78 8.39 17.18
C LYS A 204 7.89 6.91 16.78
N ASN A 205 9.09 6.37 16.86
CA ASN A 205 9.39 5.00 16.45
C ASN A 205 8.81 4.00 17.44
N VAL A 206 8.89 4.31 18.74
CA VAL A 206 8.17 3.55 19.79
C VAL A 206 6.67 3.56 19.54
N LEU A 207 6.06 4.72 19.24
CA LEU A 207 4.62 4.75 18.97
C LEU A 207 4.23 3.94 17.71
N ASN A 208 5.06 3.94 16.67
CA ASN A 208 4.83 3.11 15.48
C ASN A 208 4.83 1.62 15.84
N THR A 209 5.85 1.15 16.56
CA THR A 209 5.94 -0.27 16.93
C THR A 209 4.81 -0.70 17.86
N LEU A 210 4.40 0.19 18.77
CA LEU A 210 3.36 -0.11 19.73
C LEU A 210 1.94 -0.02 19.14
N THR A 211 1.68 0.87 18.18
CA THR A 211 0.33 1.02 17.64
C THR A 211 -0.04 0.02 16.57
N GLY A 212 0.94 -0.67 15.96
CA GLY A 212 0.76 -1.52 14.77
C GLY A 212 -0.09 -0.87 13.68
N ILE A 213 -0.07 0.47 13.67
CA ILE A 213 -0.46 1.30 12.55
C ILE A 213 0.52 1.00 11.42
N PRO A 214 0.11 1.17 10.16
CA PRO A 214 0.98 0.96 9.01
C PRO A 214 2.39 1.52 9.21
N PRO A 215 3.42 0.88 8.61
CA PRO A 215 4.82 1.26 8.74
C PRO A 215 5.04 2.76 8.50
N PRO A 216 6.21 3.31 8.90
CA PRO A 216 6.51 4.70 8.66
C PRO A 216 6.12 5.16 7.25
N LEU A 217 5.45 6.31 7.13
CA LEU A 217 4.87 6.77 5.85
C LEU A 217 5.86 6.74 4.68
N HIS A 218 7.14 7.01 4.93
CA HIS A 218 8.17 6.97 3.90
C HIS A 218 8.44 5.55 3.37
N VAL A 219 8.36 4.52 4.22
CA VAL A 219 8.51 3.11 3.81
C VAL A 219 7.33 2.73 2.92
N VAL A 220 6.09 3.07 3.33
CA VAL A 220 4.89 2.79 2.53
C VAL A 220 4.94 3.56 1.20
N ALA A 221 5.39 4.82 1.21
CA ALA A 221 5.55 5.62 0.00
C ALA A 221 6.55 4.99 -0.98
N LYS A 222 7.69 4.50 -0.47
CA LYS A 222 8.70 3.75 -1.24
C LYS A 222 8.13 2.46 -1.82
N THR A 223 7.36 1.71 -1.03
CA THR A 223 6.68 0.51 -1.52
C THR A 223 5.70 0.82 -2.65
N GLU A 224 4.89 1.88 -2.53
CA GLU A 224 3.96 2.33 -3.57
C GLU A 224 4.69 2.79 -4.85
N PHE A 225 5.83 3.48 -4.69
CA PHE A 225 6.70 3.87 -5.80
C PHE A 225 7.26 2.65 -6.55
N ILE A 226 7.90 1.71 -5.84
CA ILE A 226 8.47 0.50 -6.45
C ILE A 226 7.39 -0.31 -7.15
N LYS A 227 6.23 -0.50 -6.50
CA LYS A 227 5.08 -1.20 -7.06
C LYS A 227 4.63 -0.58 -8.39
N PHE A 228 4.50 0.74 -8.44
CA PHE A 228 4.13 1.44 -9.66
C PHE A 228 5.21 1.29 -10.76
N ARG A 229 6.49 1.41 -10.41
CA ARG A 229 7.60 1.26 -11.36
C ARG A 229 7.63 -0.13 -11.99
N ILE A 230 7.45 -1.19 -11.19
CA ILE A 230 7.35 -2.56 -11.68
C ILE A 230 6.20 -2.67 -12.69
N TRP A 231 5.02 -2.12 -12.36
CA TRP A 231 3.84 -2.21 -13.21
C TRP A 231 3.89 -1.32 -14.46
N ALA A 232 4.70 -0.27 -14.45
CA ALA A 232 4.92 0.60 -15.60
C ALA A 232 5.96 0.04 -16.59
N GLY A 233 6.32 -1.25 -16.48
CA GLY A 233 7.26 -1.91 -17.39
C GLY A 233 8.73 -1.76 -17.01
N HIS A 234 9.03 -1.33 -15.78
CA HIS A 234 10.40 -1.23 -15.28
C HIS A 234 10.77 -2.36 -14.32
N ALA A 235 10.14 -3.53 -14.43
CA ALA A 235 10.40 -4.68 -13.57
C ALA A 235 11.88 -5.11 -13.59
N ASN A 236 12.54 -4.98 -14.74
CA ASN A 236 13.96 -5.32 -14.92
C ASN A 236 14.92 -4.50 -14.04
N LEU A 237 14.50 -3.33 -13.54
CA LEU A 237 15.29 -2.54 -12.59
C LEU A 237 15.19 -3.04 -11.14
N TYR A 238 14.36 -4.06 -10.90
CA TYR A 238 14.06 -4.62 -9.58
C TYR A 238 14.24 -6.14 -9.57
N THR A 239 15.14 -6.67 -10.40
CA THR A 239 15.52 -8.09 -10.42
C THR A 239 16.04 -8.57 -9.07
N ASP A 240 16.72 -7.71 -8.30
CA ASP A 240 17.17 -8.04 -6.94
C ASP A 240 16.01 -8.32 -5.97
N ILE A 241 14.82 -7.79 -6.27
CA ILE A 241 13.60 -7.95 -5.48
C ILE A 241 12.73 -9.10 -6.01
N LEU A 242 12.59 -9.18 -7.33
CA LEU A 242 11.65 -10.08 -7.99
C LEU A 242 12.28 -11.37 -8.50
N GLY A 243 13.60 -11.43 -8.61
CA GLY A 243 14.31 -12.43 -9.41
C GLY A 243 14.05 -12.25 -10.92
N ASN A 244 14.53 -13.20 -11.72
CA ASN A 244 14.26 -13.30 -13.15
C ASN A 244 12.90 -13.97 -13.41
N ILE A 245 11.82 -13.40 -12.86
CA ILE A 245 10.47 -13.96 -12.96
C ILE A 245 9.65 -13.19 -13.99
N GLN A 246 9.02 -13.92 -14.91
CA GLN A 246 8.07 -13.34 -15.87
C GLN A 246 6.78 -12.94 -15.15
N LEU A 247 6.44 -11.65 -15.17
CA LEU A 247 5.20 -11.14 -14.58
C LEU A 247 4.05 -11.13 -15.58
N ASP A 248 2.83 -11.30 -15.08
CA ASP A 248 1.63 -10.98 -15.83
C ASP A 248 1.52 -9.46 -16.06
N ASN A 249 1.17 -9.08 -17.29
CA ASN A 249 1.14 -7.70 -17.73
C ASN A 249 -0.30 -7.18 -17.83
N ASN A 250 -0.46 -5.86 -17.69
CA ASN A 250 -1.77 -5.24 -17.87
C ASN A 250 -2.02 -4.89 -19.33
N ILE A 251 -3.16 -5.31 -19.85
CA ILE A 251 -3.69 -4.85 -21.13
C ILE A 251 -4.56 -3.61 -20.89
N SER A 252 -4.40 -2.60 -21.73
CA SER A 252 -5.31 -1.45 -21.78
C SER A 252 -6.68 -1.92 -22.25
N ILE A 253 -7.73 -1.68 -21.45
CA ILE A 253 -9.12 -2.06 -21.80
C ILE A 253 -9.55 -1.44 -23.15
N LYS A 254 -8.98 -0.28 -23.50
CA LYS A 254 -9.24 0.39 -24.80
C LYS A 254 -8.73 -0.42 -25.99
N ASN A 255 -7.72 -1.27 -25.77
CA ASN A 255 -7.07 -2.05 -26.81
C ASN A 255 -7.74 -3.43 -27.00
N ILE A 256 -8.72 -3.78 -26.17
CA ILE A 256 -9.46 -5.04 -26.27
C ILE A 256 -10.65 -4.82 -27.22
N PRO A 257 -10.79 -5.64 -28.30
CA PRO A 257 -11.97 -5.59 -29.16
C PRO A 257 -13.27 -5.75 -28.38
N SER A 258 -14.34 -5.03 -28.74
CA SER A 258 -15.61 -5.10 -27.99
C SER A 258 -16.22 -6.50 -27.99
N SER A 259 -16.04 -7.27 -29.07
CA SER A 259 -16.50 -8.66 -29.19
C SER A 259 -15.80 -9.64 -28.24
N SER A 260 -14.59 -9.32 -27.75
CA SER A 260 -13.85 -10.16 -26.79
C SER A 260 -13.90 -9.62 -25.35
N LYS A 261 -14.56 -8.48 -25.12
CA LYS A 261 -14.76 -7.95 -23.76
C LYS A 261 -15.70 -8.82 -22.96
N PHE A 262 -16.81 -9.25 -23.55
CA PHE A 262 -17.81 -10.06 -22.88
C PHE A 262 -17.70 -11.50 -23.34
N VAL A 263 -17.54 -12.42 -22.38
CA VAL A 263 -17.57 -13.85 -22.62
C VAL A 263 -18.83 -14.36 -21.94
N ILE A 264 -19.76 -14.86 -22.74
CA ILE A 264 -20.97 -15.53 -22.28
C ILE A 264 -20.80 -16.99 -22.71
N LEU A 265 -20.61 -17.86 -21.73
CA LEU A 265 -20.64 -19.30 -21.89
C LEU A 265 -21.99 -19.79 -21.35
N ASN A 266 -22.52 -20.84 -21.98
CA ASN A 266 -23.66 -21.56 -21.42
C ASN A 266 -23.23 -22.22 -20.11
N GLU A 267 -24.16 -22.34 -19.16
CA GLU A 267 -23.86 -23.03 -17.89
C GLU A 267 -23.54 -24.50 -18.16
N ASN A 268 -24.37 -25.15 -18.98
CA ASN A 268 -24.16 -26.52 -19.45
C ASN A 268 -24.50 -26.62 -20.95
N ILE A 269 -23.88 -27.59 -21.62
CA ILE A 269 -24.22 -28.06 -22.96
C ILE A 269 -25.02 -29.35 -22.80
N SER A 270 -26.15 -29.44 -23.52
CA SER A 270 -26.98 -30.65 -23.56
C SER A 270 -26.23 -31.77 -24.28
N ASN A 271 -26.22 -32.97 -23.70
CA ASN A 271 -25.52 -34.14 -24.22
C ASN A 271 -24.01 -33.91 -24.41
N ALA A 272 -23.36 -33.27 -23.43
CA ALA A 272 -21.91 -33.16 -23.43
C ALA A 272 -21.25 -34.56 -23.37
N ASP A 273 -20.12 -34.73 -24.06
CA ASP A 273 -19.38 -35.99 -24.09
C ASP A 273 -18.76 -36.32 -22.72
N PHE A 274 -18.33 -35.28 -21.98
CA PHE A 274 -17.70 -35.42 -20.67
C PHE A 274 -18.16 -34.38 -19.65
N GLU A 275 -18.19 -34.80 -18.39
CA GLU A 275 -18.36 -33.95 -17.22
C GLU A 275 -16.99 -33.74 -16.57
N VAL A 276 -16.56 -32.49 -16.42
CA VAL A 276 -15.20 -32.18 -15.97
C VAL A 276 -15.24 -31.33 -14.71
N TYR A 277 -14.52 -31.77 -13.69
CA TYR A 277 -14.35 -31.03 -12.44
C TYR A 277 -12.94 -30.47 -12.36
N THR A 278 -12.82 -29.21 -11.95
CA THR A 278 -11.52 -28.52 -11.87
C THR A 278 -11.34 -27.89 -10.50
N ASP A 279 -10.12 -27.95 -9.97
CA ASP A 279 -9.75 -27.22 -8.76
C ASP A 279 -8.29 -26.76 -8.79
N GLY A 280 -7.98 -25.71 -8.02
CA GLY A 280 -6.65 -25.21 -7.79
C GLY A 280 -6.31 -25.14 -6.30
N SER A 281 -5.19 -25.71 -5.91
CA SER A 281 -4.74 -25.72 -4.51
C SER A 281 -3.43 -24.97 -4.30
N ARG A 282 -3.27 -24.45 -3.09
CA ARG A 282 -2.00 -23.93 -2.59
C ARG A 282 -1.78 -24.39 -1.17
N ILE A 283 -0.71 -25.16 -0.97
CA ILE A 283 -0.28 -25.63 0.35
C ILE A 283 1.08 -24.99 0.61
N GLU A 284 1.15 -24.22 1.70
CA GLU A 284 2.32 -23.39 2.04
C GLU A 284 2.73 -22.45 0.89
N ASP A 285 3.83 -22.76 0.22
CA ASP A 285 4.33 -22.03 -0.95
C ASP A 285 4.25 -22.83 -2.25
N GLU A 286 3.78 -24.06 -2.24
CA GLU A 286 3.56 -24.89 -3.43
C GLU A 286 2.14 -24.69 -3.97
N THR A 287 1.99 -24.59 -5.28
CA THR A 287 0.70 -24.35 -5.94
C THR A 287 0.53 -25.35 -7.06
N GLY A 288 -0.67 -25.89 -7.21
CA GLY A 288 -0.98 -26.88 -8.24
C GLY A 288 -2.46 -26.79 -8.62
N PHE A 289 -2.80 -27.36 -9.77
CA PHE A 289 -4.18 -27.49 -10.19
C PHE A 289 -4.43 -28.87 -10.76
N ALA A 290 -5.69 -29.28 -10.74
CA ALA A 290 -6.11 -30.54 -11.31
C ALA A 290 -7.38 -30.39 -12.15
N VAL A 291 -7.50 -31.30 -13.10
CA VAL A 291 -8.66 -31.49 -13.96
C VAL A 291 -9.04 -32.97 -13.87
N CYS A 292 -10.28 -33.27 -13.53
CA CYS A 292 -10.83 -34.62 -13.44
C CYS A 292 -11.93 -34.80 -14.48
N ILE A 293 -11.71 -35.69 -15.44
CA ILE A 293 -12.59 -35.91 -16.59
C ILE A 293 -13.41 -37.18 -16.34
N LEU A 294 -14.72 -37.02 -16.26
CA LEU A 294 -15.68 -38.08 -16.01
C LEU A 294 -16.55 -38.31 -17.25
N GLN A 295 -16.89 -39.58 -17.50
CA GLN A 295 -17.94 -39.99 -18.44
C GLN A 295 -18.87 -40.93 -17.70
N GLU A 296 -20.17 -40.71 -17.81
CA GLU A 296 -21.19 -41.53 -17.10
C GLU A 296 -20.90 -41.66 -15.59
N ASN A 297 -20.43 -40.57 -14.96
CA ASN A 297 -20.00 -40.48 -13.55
C ASN A 297 -18.77 -41.32 -13.16
N ASN A 298 -18.12 -41.99 -14.10
CA ASN A 298 -16.86 -42.69 -13.84
C ASN A 298 -15.67 -41.79 -14.19
N ASN A 299 -14.68 -41.74 -13.28
CA ASN A 299 -13.45 -41.01 -13.52
C ASN A 299 -12.56 -41.74 -14.54
N ILE A 300 -12.31 -41.10 -15.69
CA ILE A 300 -11.50 -41.69 -16.77
C ILE A 300 -10.06 -41.19 -16.71
N GLU A 301 -9.90 -39.87 -16.63
CA GLU A 301 -8.62 -39.21 -16.87
C GLU A 301 -8.45 -38.04 -15.91
N ASN A 302 -7.29 -37.98 -15.24
CA ASN A 302 -6.91 -36.89 -14.35
C ASN A 302 -5.64 -36.23 -14.84
N HIS A 303 -5.65 -34.91 -14.95
CA HIS A 303 -4.46 -34.14 -15.27
C HIS A 303 -4.06 -33.29 -14.06
N LEU A 304 -2.84 -33.49 -13.57
CA LEU A 304 -2.29 -32.81 -12.41
C LEU A 304 -1.09 -31.98 -12.85
N TYR A 305 -1.12 -30.69 -12.56
CA TYR A 305 -0.05 -29.76 -12.92
C TYR A 305 0.43 -28.97 -11.73
N LYS A 306 1.76 -28.92 -11.59
CA LYS A 306 2.44 -28.17 -10.55
C LYS A 306 2.83 -26.80 -11.09
N LEU A 307 2.41 -25.74 -10.41
CA LEU A 307 2.78 -24.36 -10.71
C LEU A 307 3.95 -23.91 -9.85
N LYS A 308 4.56 -22.78 -10.22
CA LYS A 308 5.65 -22.20 -9.44
C LYS A 308 5.14 -21.54 -8.16
N SER A 309 6.00 -21.44 -7.15
CA SER A 309 5.65 -20.97 -5.80
C SER A 309 5.11 -19.53 -5.72
N HIS A 310 5.32 -18.76 -6.78
CA HIS A 310 4.82 -17.41 -6.92
C HIS A 310 3.35 -17.33 -7.41
N ASN A 311 2.79 -18.41 -7.95
CA ASN A 311 1.43 -18.43 -8.50
C ASN A 311 0.36 -18.53 -7.41
N SER A 312 -0.80 -17.90 -7.62
CA SER A 312 -1.90 -17.94 -6.63
C SER A 312 -2.90 -19.06 -6.91
N VAL A 313 -3.67 -19.47 -5.90
CA VAL A 313 -4.85 -20.36 -6.06
C VAL A 313 -5.73 -19.89 -7.22
N PHE A 314 -6.09 -18.60 -7.26
CA PHE A 314 -6.86 -18.01 -8.37
C PHE A 314 -6.26 -18.25 -9.78
N GLN A 315 -4.94 -18.33 -9.91
CA GLN A 315 -4.32 -18.64 -11.20
C GLN A 315 -4.34 -20.13 -11.50
N ALA A 316 -4.19 -20.96 -10.47
CA ALA A 316 -4.30 -22.41 -10.58
C ALA A 316 -5.69 -22.82 -11.09
N GLU A 317 -6.72 -22.22 -10.50
CA GLU A 317 -8.14 -22.38 -10.86
C GLU A 317 -8.41 -21.99 -12.32
N LEU A 318 -7.96 -20.81 -12.73
CA LEU A 318 -8.06 -20.37 -14.11
C LEU A 318 -7.25 -21.23 -15.09
N ALA A 319 -6.07 -21.70 -14.67
CA ALA A 319 -5.23 -22.57 -15.47
C ALA A 319 -5.88 -23.95 -15.66
N ALA A 320 -6.61 -24.47 -14.67
CA ALA A 320 -7.39 -25.70 -14.79
C ALA A 320 -8.48 -25.57 -15.85
N ILE A 321 -9.26 -24.49 -15.80
CA ILE A 321 -10.28 -24.18 -16.81
C ILE A 321 -9.65 -24.03 -18.20
N HIS A 322 -8.51 -23.34 -18.31
CA HIS A 322 -7.82 -23.17 -19.60
C HIS A 322 -7.26 -24.49 -20.13
N CYS A 323 -6.73 -25.34 -19.25
CA CYS A 323 -6.19 -26.64 -19.60
C CYS A 323 -7.26 -27.54 -20.19
N VAL A 324 -8.40 -27.70 -19.50
CA VAL A 324 -9.48 -28.55 -20.00
C VAL A 324 -10.13 -27.98 -21.26
N ALA A 325 -10.25 -26.65 -21.36
CA ALA A 325 -10.71 -25.98 -22.57
C ALA A 325 -9.84 -26.34 -23.80
N ASN A 326 -8.51 -26.29 -23.65
CA ASN A 326 -7.59 -26.65 -24.71
C ASN A 326 -7.61 -28.16 -25.03
N TRP A 327 -7.78 -29.01 -24.01
CA TRP A 327 -7.96 -30.45 -24.19
C TRP A 327 -9.21 -30.75 -25.02
N ALA A 328 -10.35 -30.14 -24.69
CA ALA A 328 -11.61 -30.30 -25.42
C ALA A 328 -11.49 -29.79 -26.87
N ALA A 329 -10.83 -28.66 -27.07
CA ALA A 329 -10.52 -28.13 -28.39
C ALA A 329 -9.68 -29.10 -29.22
N SER A 330 -8.67 -29.73 -28.61
CA SER A 330 -7.74 -30.64 -29.30
C SER A 330 -8.40 -31.96 -29.70
N LYS A 331 -9.33 -32.46 -28.88
CA LYS A 331 -10.09 -33.69 -29.16
C LYS A 331 -11.39 -33.42 -29.94
N ASN A 332 -11.77 -32.15 -30.10
CA ASN A 332 -13.04 -31.70 -30.69
C ASN A 332 -14.27 -32.36 -30.01
N VAL A 333 -14.28 -32.35 -28.68
CA VAL A 333 -15.35 -32.92 -27.84
C VAL A 333 -16.05 -31.84 -27.06
N SER A 334 -17.32 -32.08 -26.74
CA SER A 334 -18.15 -31.22 -25.89
C SER A 334 -17.99 -31.58 -24.41
N ILE A 335 -17.83 -30.58 -23.55
CA ILE A 335 -17.60 -30.76 -22.12
C ILE A 335 -18.43 -29.79 -21.28
N ASN A 336 -18.81 -30.23 -20.09
CA ASN A 336 -19.36 -29.39 -19.02
C ASN A 336 -18.31 -29.23 -17.91
N ILE A 337 -17.80 -28.00 -17.73
CA ILE A 337 -16.82 -27.69 -16.69
C ILE A 337 -17.55 -27.24 -15.42
N HIS A 338 -17.27 -27.92 -14.31
CA HIS A 338 -17.72 -27.60 -12.97
C HIS A 338 -16.55 -27.11 -12.12
N THR A 339 -16.65 -25.89 -11.62
CA THR A 339 -15.65 -25.29 -10.72
C THR A 339 -16.33 -24.67 -9.53
N ASP A 340 -15.74 -24.77 -8.34
CA ASP A 340 -16.21 -24.04 -7.16
C ASP A 340 -15.64 -22.61 -7.07
N SER A 341 -14.80 -22.24 -8.04
CA SER A 341 -14.13 -20.96 -8.12
C SER A 341 -15.02 -19.88 -8.77
N LEU A 342 -15.99 -19.35 -8.00
CA LEU A 342 -16.82 -18.22 -8.43
C LEU A 342 -15.98 -17.01 -8.86
N SER A 343 -14.80 -16.84 -8.25
CA SER A 343 -13.85 -15.80 -8.59
C SER A 343 -13.31 -15.92 -10.02
N SER A 344 -13.02 -17.15 -10.48
CA SER A 344 -12.56 -17.46 -11.83
C SER A 344 -13.66 -17.21 -12.87
N ILE A 345 -14.89 -17.70 -12.60
CA ILE A 345 -16.06 -17.45 -13.46
C ILE A 345 -16.32 -15.93 -13.60
N THR A 346 -16.29 -15.21 -12.48
CA THR A 346 -16.50 -13.75 -12.48
C THR A 346 -15.40 -13.02 -13.26
N ALA A 347 -14.15 -13.48 -13.16
CA ALA A 347 -13.03 -12.91 -13.91
C ALA A 347 -13.17 -13.13 -15.44
N ILE A 348 -13.61 -14.33 -15.85
CA ILE A 348 -13.87 -14.66 -17.27
C ILE A 348 -15.02 -13.80 -17.81
N LYS A 349 -16.12 -13.66 -17.06
CA LYS A 349 -17.29 -12.84 -17.45
C LYS A 349 -17.00 -11.33 -17.44
N SER A 350 -15.95 -10.87 -16.73
CA SER A 350 -15.65 -9.44 -16.57
C SER A 350 -15.18 -8.76 -17.86
N SER A 351 -15.85 -7.67 -18.25
CA SER A 351 -15.45 -6.81 -19.38
C SER A 351 -14.26 -5.91 -19.11
N SER A 352 -13.79 -5.87 -17.86
CA SER A 352 -12.73 -4.96 -17.40
C SER A 352 -11.49 -5.69 -16.87
N ALA A 353 -11.36 -7.00 -17.16
CA ALA A 353 -10.18 -7.77 -16.82
C ALA A 353 -8.93 -7.12 -17.42
N ARG A 354 -7.98 -6.72 -16.56
CA ARG A 354 -6.73 -6.07 -16.98
C ARG A 354 -5.58 -7.07 -17.19
N SER A 355 -5.65 -8.23 -16.55
CA SER A 355 -4.62 -9.28 -16.64
C SER A 355 -4.52 -9.83 -18.05
N SER A 356 -3.31 -9.94 -18.60
CA SER A 356 -3.09 -10.56 -19.89
C SER A 356 -3.40 -12.05 -19.83
N PHE A 357 -2.98 -12.72 -18.76
CA PHE A 357 -3.29 -14.12 -18.50
C PHE A 357 -4.80 -14.40 -18.58
N VAL A 358 -5.63 -13.63 -17.86
CA VAL A 358 -7.10 -13.80 -17.89
C VAL A 358 -7.67 -13.54 -19.30
N ASN A 359 -7.19 -12.51 -19.99
CA ASN A 359 -7.70 -12.18 -21.32
C ASN A 359 -7.34 -13.22 -22.38
N ASN A 360 -6.18 -13.87 -22.27
CA ASN A 360 -5.80 -14.96 -23.17
C ASN A 360 -6.75 -16.16 -23.00
N ILE A 361 -7.03 -16.55 -21.75
CA ILE A 361 -7.98 -17.63 -21.44
C ILE A 361 -9.37 -17.29 -22.01
N LYS A 362 -9.82 -16.05 -21.81
CA LYS A 362 -11.10 -15.58 -22.37
C LYS A 362 -11.15 -15.72 -23.89
N GLN A 363 -10.08 -15.34 -24.59
CA GLN A 363 -10.02 -15.43 -26.05
C GLN A 363 -10.11 -16.89 -26.53
N ASP A 364 -9.45 -17.80 -25.83
CA ASP A 364 -9.48 -19.22 -26.18
C ASP A 364 -10.86 -19.83 -25.90
N LEU A 365 -11.46 -19.53 -24.75
CA LEU A 365 -12.82 -19.97 -24.41
C LEU A 365 -13.87 -19.46 -25.42
N VAL A 366 -13.73 -18.24 -25.95
CA VAL A 366 -14.65 -17.71 -26.97
C VAL A 366 -14.60 -18.52 -28.27
N LYS A 367 -13.42 -19.01 -28.67
CA LYS A 367 -13.26 -19.81 -29.90
C LYS A 367 -14.02 -21.13 -29.81
N ILE A 368 -14.07 -21.72 -28.61
CA ILE A 368 -14.67 -23.04 -28.36
C ILE A 368 -15.98 -22.95 -27.56
N LYS A 369 -16.63 -21.79 -27.53
CA LYS A 369 -17.86 -21.56 -26.74
C LYS A 369 -19.01 -22.54 -27.03
N HIS A 370 -18.97 -23.22 -28.17
CA HIS A 370 -19.97 -24.20 -28.59
C HIS A 370 -19.66 -25.61 -28.06
N LEU A 371 -18.44 -25.85 -27.58
CA LEU A 371 -17.97 -27.12 -27.02
C LEU A 371 -17.87 -27.07 -25.49
N VAL A 372 -17.93 -25.90 -24.85
CA VAL A 372 -17.68 -25.77 -23.41
C VAL A 372 -18.87 -25.12 -22.68
N GLY A 373 -19.47 -25.88 -21.76
CA GLY A 373 -20.29 -25.36 -20.66
C GLY A 373 -19.41 -25.00 -19.46
N LEU A 374 -19.78 -23.95 -18.72
CA LEU A 374 -19.08 -23.54 -17.49
C LEU A 374 -20.07 -23.21 -16.39
N SER A 375 -20.11 -24.07 -15.38
CA SER A 375 -21.02 -24.00 -14.24
C SER A 375 -20.27 -23.82 -12.92
N TRP A 376 -20.93 -23.21 -11.93
CA TRP A 376 -20.41 -23.10 -10.57
C TRP A 376 -21.00 -24.21 -9.70
N VAL A 377 -20.16 -24.91 -8.95
CA VAL A 377 -20.56 -25.89 -7.93
C VAL A 377 -20.14 -25.44 -6.54
N LYS A 378 -20.85 -25.90 -5.51
CA LYS A 378 -20.53 -25.53 -4.14
C LYS A 378 -19.37 -26.40 -3.61
N ALA A 379 -18.36 -25.76 -3.05
CA ALA A 379 -17.24 -26.46 -2.40
C ALA A 379 -17.70 -27.23 -1.14
N HIS A 380 -17.08 -28.39 -0.89
CA HIS A 380 -17.17 -29.18 0.35
C HIS A 380 -18.60 -29.58 0.79
N VAL A 381 -19.42 -30.06 -0.15
CA VAL A 381 -20.78 -30.54 0.13
C VAL A 381 -21.07 -31.96 -0.34
N GLY A 382 -20.04 -32.80 -0.60
CA GLY A 382 -20.26 -34.18 -1.02
C GLY A 382 -20.39 -34.40 -2.53
N ILE A 383 -20.09 -33.39 -3.37
CA ILE A 383 -20.10 -33.57 -4.83
C ILE A 383 -18.85 -34.37 -5.20
N GLN A 384 -19.03 -35.65 -5.51
CA GLN A 384 -17.94 -36.60 -5.74
C GLN A 384 -16.86 -36.09 -6.71
N GLY A 385 -17.26 -35.52 -7.85
CA GLY A 385 -16.32 -34.97 -8.83
C GLY A 385 -15.53 -33.76 -8.31
N ASN A 386 -16.17 -32.86 -7.55
CA ASN A 386 -15.51 -31.69 -6.97
C ASN A 386 -14.56 -32.09 -5.83
N GLU A 387 -14.95 -33.06 -5.01
CA GLU A 387 -14.10 -33.60 -3.95
C GLU A 387 -12.88 -34.32 -4.52
N LEU A 388 -13.07 -35.07 -5.62
CA LEU A 388 -11.96 -35.66 -6.35
C LEU A 388 -11.02 -34.57 -6.90
N ALA A 389 -11.54 -33.54 -7.55
CA ALA A 389 -10.73 -32.43 -8.06
C ALA A 389 -9.94 -31.73 -6.94
N ASP A 390 -10.54 -31.47 -5.78
CA ASP A 390 -9.85 -30.90 -4.61
C ASP A 390 -8.71 -31.79 -4.08
N GLN A 391 -8.94 -33.10 -4.00
CA GLN A 391 -7.90 -34.06 -3.63
C GLN A 391 -6.76 -34.08 -4.65
N GLN A 392 -7.08 -34.14 -5.95
CA GLN A 392 -6.08 -34.15 -7.02
C GLN A 392 -5.31 -32.83 -7.09
N ALA A 393 -5.95 -31.68 -6.87
CA ALA A 393 -5.30 -30.37 -6.87
C ALA A 393 -4.30 -30.23 -5.72
N LYS A 394 -4.61 -30.80 -4.54
CA LYS A 394 -3.68 -30.91 -3.42
C LYS A 394 -2.48 -31.80 -3.76
N LEU A 395 -2.71 -32.96 -4.37
CA LEU A 395 -1.64 -33.84 -4.86
C LEU A 395 -0.77 -33.16 -5.92
N ALA A 396 -1.39 -32.38 -6.83
CA ALA A 396 -0.68 -31.67 -7.89
C ALA A 396 0.37 -30.68 -7.36
N THR A 397 0.25 -30.20 -6.12
CA THR A 397 1.27 -29.33 -5.51
C THR A 397 2.63 -30.03 -5.34
N THR A 398 2.66 -31.36 -5.25
CA THR A 398 3.88 -32.15 -5.02
C THR A 398 4.22 -33.05 -6.20
N THR A 399 3.24 -33.74 -6.80
CA THR A 399 3.44 -34.75 -7.84
C THR A 399 3.02 -34.31 -9.25
N GLY A 400 2.44 -33.12 -9.39
CA GLY A 400 1.96 -32.61 -10.68
C GLY A 400 3.09 -32.32 -11.67
N VAL A 401 2.77 -32.35 -12.97
CA VAL A 401 3.70 -31.99 -14.03
C VAL A 401 4.03 -30.50 -13.96
N ASP A 402 5.31 -30.16 -13.92
CA ASP A 402 5.79 -28.77 -13.86
C ASP A 402 5.23 -27.94 -15.04
N THR A 403 4.51 -26.86 -14.69
CA THR A 403 3.90 -25.94 -15.63
C THR A 403 4.27 -24.50 -15.27
N ILE A 404 4.61 -23.72 -16.28
CA ILE A 404 5.05 -22.33 -16.10
C ILE A 404 3.95 -21.40 -16.60
N ILE A 405 3.45 -20.56 -15.69
CA ILE A 405 2.57 -19.43 -16.03
C ILE A 405 3.14 -18.15 -15.40
N PRO A 406 2.85 -16.96 -15.96
CA PRO A 406 3.38 -15.71 -15.44
C PRO A 406 2.97 -15.44 -13.99
N ALA A 407 3.85 -14.80 -13.22
CA ALA A 407 3.57 -14.49 -11.82
C ALA A 407 2.48 -13.40 -11.70
N PRO A 408 1.55 -13.54 -10.74
CA PRO A 408 0.42 -12.65 -10.60
C PRO A 408 0.82 -11.34 -9.90
N ARG A 409 -0.01 -10.30 -10.04
CA ARG A 409 0.17 -9.04 -9.30
C ARG A 409 0.15 -9.21 -7.78
N SER A 410 -0.61 -10.18 -7.29
CA SER A 410 -0.66 -10.54 -5.87
C SER A 410 0.70 -10.99 -5.34
N TYR A 411 1.53 -11.63 -6.18
CA TYR A 411 2.89 -12.02 -5.84
C TYR A 411 3.78 -10.81 -5.59
N VAL A 412 3.79 -9.84 -6.52
CA VAL A 412 4.53 -8.58 -6.35
C VAL A 412 4.09 -7.87 -5.06
N LYS A 413 2.78 -7.78 -4.81
CA LYS A 413 2.24 -7.20 -3.57
C LYS A 413 2.73 -7.95 -2.33
N ARG A 414 2.77 -9.29 -2.36
CA ARG A 414 3.25 -10.13 -1.26
C ARG A 414 4.74 -9.91 -0.97
N ILE A 415 5.60 -9.90 -1.99
CA ILE A 415 7.03 -9.61 -1.83
C ILE A 415 7.25 -8.20 -1.26
N LEU A 416 6.59 -7.22 -1.86
CA LEU A 416 6.74 -5.83 -1.45
C LEU A 416 6.28 -5.61 0.00
N ASN A 417 5.23 -6.31 0.45
CA ASN A 417 4.82 -6.31 1.85
C ASN A 417 5.88 -6.94 2.77
N LYS A 418 6.51 -8.07 2.36
CA LYS A 418 7.60 -8.69 3.12
C LYS A 418 8.79 -7.72 3.25
N LEU A 419 9.18 -7.06 2.15
CA LEU A 419 10.24 -6.06 2.15
C LEU A 419 9.91 -4.83 3.00
N MET A 420 8.67 -4.35 2.93
CA MET A 420 8.20 -3.22 3.75
C MET A 420 8.32 -3.53 5.24
N ILE A 421 7.96 -4.75 5.67
CA ILE A 421 8.11 -5.19 7.07
C ILE A 421 9.59 -5.34 7.45
N LYS A 422 10.42 -5.87 6.55
CA LYS A 422 11.88 -5.98 6.75
C LYS A 422 12.51 -4.60 6.96
N GLU A 423 12.25 -3.66 6.06
CA GLU A 423 12.78 -2.29 6.14
C GLU A 423 12.29 -1.57 7.42
N TRP A 424 11.04 -1.80 7.83
CA TRP A 424 10.53 -1.29 9.10
C TRP A 424 11.26 -1.90 10.32
N ASN A 425 11.53 -3.21 10.29
CA ASN A 425 12.31 -3.89 11.32
C ASN A 425 13.75 -3.38 11.40
N ASP A 426 14.42 -3.20 10.27
CA ASP A 426 15.79 -2.70 10.20
C ASP A 426 15.85 -1.28 10.80
N TYR A 427 14.89 -0.44 10.44
CA TYR A 427 14.74 0.89 11.00
C TYR A 427 14.48 0.88 12.52
N TRP A 428 13.71 -0.10 13.02
CA TRP A 428 13.46 -0.26 14.46
C TRP A 428 14.71 -0.71 15.24
N ARG A 429 15.50 -1.62 14.66
CA ARG A 429 16.73 -2.14 15.27
C ARG A 429 17.81 -1.07 15.38
N GLN A 430 17.94 -0.21 14.37
CA GLN A 430 18.93 0.87 14.35
C GLN A 430 18.56 2.08 15.24
N TYR A 431 17.36 2.09 15.83
CA TYR A 431 16.88 3.23 16.58
C TYR A 431 17.47 3.31 18.01
N ASN A 432 18.49 4.14 18.19
CA ASN A 432 19.26 4.24 19.44
C ASN A 432 18.74 5.33 20.39
N SER A 433 17.56 5.13 20.99
CA SER A 433 17.11 5.96 22.13
C SER A 433 16.85 5.11 23.36
N THR A 434 16.94 5.69 24.56
CA THR A 434 16.65 5.00 25.83
C THR A 434 15.27 4.33 25.83
N SER A 435 14.22 5.06 25.41
CA SER A 435 12.87 4.51 25.25
C SER A 435 12.79 3.39 24.20
N GLY A 436 13.61 3.47 23.15
CA GLY A 436 13.68 2.43 22.12
C GLY A 436 14.36 1.16 22.63
N ALA A 437 15.46 1.31 23.37
CA ALA A 437 16.19 0.21 23.99
C ALA A 437 15.28 -0.54 24.98
N ARG A 438 14.60 0.19 25.88
CA ARG A 438 13.66 -0.38 26.84
C ARG A 438 12.53 -1.16 26.16
N VAL A 439 11.89 -0.58 25.14
CA VAL A 439 10.81 -1.27 24.41
C VAL A 439 11.33 -2.55 23.74
N ARG A 440 12.56 -2.57 23.22
CA ARG A 440 13.15 -3.75 22.58
C ARG A 440 13.39 -4.93 23.51
N GLU A 441 13.57 -4.70 24.81
CA GLU A 441 13.66 -5.77 25.80
C GLU A 441 12.37 -6.61 25.86
N TYR A 442 11.23 -5.97 25.60
CA TYR A 442 9.90 -6.61 25.60
C TYR A 442 9.40 -6.94 24.18
N LEU A 443 9.81 -6.16 23.17
CA LEU A 443 9.35 -6.24 21.78
C LEU A 443 10.53 -6.10 20.79
N GLU A 444 11.11 -7.24 20.39
CA GLU A 444 12.26 -7.26 19.49
C GLU A 444 11.89 -6.87 18.04
N HIS A 445 10.70 -7.28 17.57
CA HIS A 445 10.27 -7.10 16.19
C HIS A 445 9.01 -6.27 16.09
N VAL A 446 8.91 -5.52 14.99
CA VAL A 446 7.71 -4.78 14.65
C VAL A 446 6.62 -5.74 14.18
N SER A 447 5.37 -5.40 14.45
CA SER A 447 4.23 -6.22 14.03
C SER A 447 3.08 -5.35 13.54
N PRO A 448 2.51 -5.64 12.35
CA PRO A 448 1.31 -4.98 11.88
C PRO A 448 0.06 -5.47 12.62
N LYS A 449 0.14 -6.41 13.57
CA LYS A 449 -1.02 -6.88 14.37
C LYS A 449 -1.23 -6.08 15.66
N PHE A 450 -0.17 -5.45 16.18
CA PHE A 450 -0.14 -4.95 17.54
C PHE A 450 -0.98 -3.67 17.72
N LEU A 451 -1.79 -3.55 18.76
CA LEU A 451 -2.69 -2.39 18.96
C LEU A 451 -2.89 -2.13 20.46
N ILE A 452 -1.90 -1.46 21.09
CA ILE A 452 -1.86 -1.06 22.51
C ILE A 452 -3.22 -1.06 23.21
N HIS A 453 -3.42 -1.97 24.16
CA HIS A 453 -4.68 -2.10 24.86
C HIS A 453 -4.89 -1.01 25.93
N SER A 454 -3.83 -0.31 26.34
CA SER A 454 -3.85 0.64 27.44
C SER A 454 -2.76 1.70 27.32
N LYS A 455 -3.07 2.98 27.57
CA LYS A 455 -2.03 4.03 27.67
C LYS A 455 -0.98 3.72 28.75
N PHE A 456 -1.37 2.97 29.78
CA PHE A 456 -0.49 2.56 30.87
C PHE A 456 0.58 1.57 30.39
N LEU A 457 0.29 0.71 29.40
CA LEU A 457 1.33 -0.11 28.77
C LEU A 457 2.38 0.75 28.06
N ILE A 458 1.95 1.88 27.46
CA ILE A 458 2.88 2.83 26.83
C ILE A 458 3.76 3.47 27.89
N PHE A 459 3.17 3.88 29.02
CA PHE A 459 3.92 4.48 30.12
C PHE A 459 4.99 3.51 30.64
N PHE A 460 4.62 2.24 30.84
CA PHE A 460 5.53 1.18 31.27
C PHE A 460 6.67 0.98 30.25
N LEU A 461 6.33 0.76 28.98
CA LEU A 461 7.31 0.42 27.95
C LEU A 461 8.22 1.59 27.57
N SER A 462 7.66 2.79 27.48
CA SER A 462 8.46 3.97 27.13
C SER A 462 9.19 4.58 28.34
N GLY A 463 8.76 4.26 29.56
CA GLY A 463 9.19 4.94 30.79
C GLY A 463 8.66 6.39 30.88
N HIS A 464 7.78 6.80 29.95
CA HIS A 464 7.22 8.16 29.92
C HIS A 464 5.80 8.12 30.46
N GLY A 465 5.62 8.62 31.68
CA GLY A 465 4.35 8.59 32.37
C GLY A 465 4.34 9.58 33.53
N PRO A 466 3.30 9.58 34.36
CA PRO A 466 3.23 10.41 35.55
C PRO A 466 4.09 9.79 36.67
N PHE A 467 5.41 9.82 36.47
CA PHE A 467 6.41 9.24 37.37
C PHE A 467 7.37 10.33 37.84
N PRO A 468 7.74 10.42 39.13
CA PRO A 468 8.68 11.42 39.63
C PRO A 468 9.98 11.50 38.83
N PHE A 469 10.60 10.35 38.55
CA PHE A 469 11.84 10.27 37.77
C PHE A 469 11.68 10.89 36.37
N TYR A 470 10.55 10.66 35.71
CA TYR A 470 10.30 11.18 34.38
C TYR A 470 9.94 12.67 34.39
N LEU A 471 9.10 13.12 35.32
CA LEU A 471 8.65 14.51 35.42
C LEU A 471 9.76 15.46 35.90
N CYS A 472 10.65 14.99 36.77
CA CYS A 472 11.83 15.74 37.23
C CYS A 472 12.76 16.16 36.08
N ARG A 473 12.90 15.30 35.05
CA ARG A 473 13.67 15.63 33.83
C ARG A 473 13.14 16.85 33.07
N PHE A 474 11.87 17.22 33.28
CA PHE A 474 11.24 18.39 32.68
C PHE A 474 11.07 19.55 33.66
N LYS A 475 11.67 19.47 34.86
CA LYS A 475 11.55 20.48 35.92
C LYS A 475 10.10 20.75 36.33
N ILE A 476 9.24 19.73 36.23
CA ILE A 476 7.88 19.76 36.75
C ILE A 476 7.87 19.39 38.24
N LEU A 477 8.82 18.53 38.65
CA LEU A 477 9.08 18.16 40.03
C LEU A 477 10.56 18.38 40.34
N ASP A 478 10.87 18.73 41.58
CA ASP A 478 12.24 19.02 42.01
C ASP A 478 13.06 17.76 42.33
N SER A 479 12.39 16.62 42.57
CA SER A 479 13.03 15.36 42.94
C SER A 479 12.59 14.20 42.03
N PRO A 480 13.50 13.29 41.64
CA PRO A 480 13.15 12.07 40.91
C PRO A 480 12.63 10.95 41.82
N LEU A 481 12.54 11.19 43.13
CA LEU A 481 12.21 10.17 44.13
C LEU A 481 10.70 10.04 44.34
N CYS A 482 10.26 8.82 44.62
CA CYS A 482 8.96 8.52 45.19
C CYS A 482 8.93 8.91 46.68
N VAL A 483 7.74 9.12 47.22
CA VAL A 483 7.51 9.39 48.67
C VAL A 483 8.08 8.29 49.56
N CYS A 484 8.23 7.05 49.05
CA CYS A 484 8.87 5.97 49.79
C CYS A 484 10.42 6.03 49.78
N GLY A 485 11.03 7.09 49.24
CA GLY A 485 12.48 7.33 49.24
C GLY A 485 13.27 6.65 48.11
N GLN A 486 12.63 5.84 47.25
CA GLN A 486 13.29 5.19 46.10
C GLN A 486 13.08 5.97 44.80
N VAL A 487 13.84 5.68 43.75
CA VAL A 487 13.65 6.30 42.43
C VAL A 487 12.24 5.99 41.90
N GLY A 488 11.44 7.04 41.67
CA GLY A 488 10.05 6.93 41.25
C GLY A 488 9.92 6.71 39.75
N ASP A 489 10.28 5.53 39.23
CA ASP A 489 10.15 5.17 37.82
C ASP A 489 9.07 4.10 37.57
N ALA A 490 8.85 3.77 36.30
CA ALA A 490 7.82 2.80 35.91
C ALA A 490 8.04 1.41 36.53
N ASP A 491 9.28 0.96 36.70
CA ASP A 491 9.58 -0.36 37.25
C ASP A 491 9.33 -0.40 38.75
N HIS A 492 9.73 0.66 39.46
CA HIS A 492 9.46 0.83 40.88
C HIS A 492 7.97 0.70 41.20
N TYR A 493 7.11 1.49 40.54
CA TYR A 493 5.67 1.41 40.78
C TYR A 493 5.04 0.08 40.33
N THR A 494 5.63 -0.61 39.36
CA THR A 494 5.10 -1.88 38.85
C THR A 494 5.48 -3.07 39.74
N PHE A 495 6.68 -3.05 40.35
CA PHE A 495 7.29 -4.24 40.94
C PHE A 495 7.62 -4.14 42.43
N SER A 496 7.82 -2.95 43.01
CA SER A 496 8.41 -2.85 44.36
C SER A 496 7.97 -1.68 45.23
N CYS A 497 7.20 -0.71 44.74
CA CYS A 497 6.78 0.44 45.54
C CYS A 497 5.82 0.04 46.68
N SER A 498 6.09 0.50 47.90
CA SER A 498 5.21 0.24 49.06
C SER A 498 3.79 0.79 48.86
N LEU A 499 3.65 1.92 48.16
CA LEU A 499 2.35 2.54 47.85
C LEU A 499 1.50 1.69 46.90
N THR A 500 2.12 0.83 46.10
CA THR A 500 1.44 0.00 45.09
C THR A 500 1.48 -1.49 45.41
N GLN A 501 1.79 -1.88 46.65
CA GLN A 501 2.01 -3.28 47.06
C GLN A 501 0.87 -4.22 46.65
N LYS A 502 -0.39 -3.78 46.76
CA LYS A 502 -1.58 -4.56 46.36
C LYS A 502 -1.67 -4.83 44.84
N PHE A 503 -0.93 -4.07 44.04
CA PHE A 503 -0.97 -4.07 42.58
C PHE A 503 0.34 -4.52 41.93
N HIS A 504 1.30 -5.03 42.71
CA HIS A 504 2.56 -5.51 42.14
C HIS A 504 2.33 -6.62 41.12
N LEU A 505 3.13 -6.55 40.05
CA LEU A 505 3.35 -7.65 39.13
C LEU A 505 4.65 -8.36 39.49
N VAL A 506 4.79 -9.63 39.10
CA VAL A 506 6.05 -10.35 39.28
C VAL A 506 7.06 -9.80 38.27
N LYS A 507 8.21 -9.35 38.76
CA LYS A 507 9.31 -8.88 37.91
C LYS A 507 9.87 -10.06 37.11
N PRO A 508 9.89 -10.00 35.76
CA PRO A 508 10.46 -11.07 34.97
C PRO A 508 11.99 -11.06 35.03
N ALA A 509 12.61 -12.24 34.98
CA ALA A 509 14.03 -12.35 34.63
C ALA A 509 14.27 -11.86 33.20
N ASP A 510 15.49 -11.40 32.89
CA ASP A 510 15.81 -10.78 31.61
C ASP A 510 15.49 -11.68 30.40
N ALA A 511 15.79 -12.98 30.49
CA ALA A 511 15.49 -13.97 29.46
C ALA A 511 13.97 -14.14 29.20
N HIS A 512 13.12 -13.81 30.17
CA HIS A 512 11.68 -14.03 30.12
C HIS A 512 10.85 -12.75 29.93
N LYS A 513 11.49 -11.57 29.82
CA LYS A 513 10.79 -10.28 29.63
C LYS A 513 9.77 -10.32 28.48
N ARG A 514 10.11 -10.98 27.38
CA ARG A 514 9.26 -11.08 26.19
C ARG A 514 8.02 -11.93 26.42
N ALA A 515 8.19 -13.15 26.95
CA ALA A 515 7.09 -14.04 27.27
C ALA A 515 6.18 -13.43 28.34
N TRP A 516 6.78 -12.82 29.36
CA TRP A 516 6.06 -12.06 30.39
C TRP A 516 5.21 -10.95 29.79
N PHE A 517 5.75 -10.18 28.83
CA PHE A 517 4.99 -9.12 28.18
C PHE A 517 3.83 -9.66 27.34
N GLN A 518 4.03 -10.75 26.60
CA GLN A 518 2.95 -11.40 25.85
C GLN A 518 1.83 -11.91 26.76
N ASN A 519 2.16 -12.39 27.97
CA ASN A 519 1.16 -12.78 28.95
C ASN A 519 0.45 -11.56 29.56
N LEU A 520 1.20 -10.48 29.86
CA LEU A 520 0.64 -9.23 30.40
C LEU A 520 -0.42 -8.64 29.47
N ILE A 521 -0.16 -8.55 28.16
CA ILE A 521 -1.10 -7.93 27.22
C ILE A 521 -2.42 -8.71 27.05
N ASN A 522 -2.40 -10.01 27.36
CA ASN A 522 -3.57 -10.89 27.24
C ASN A 522 -4.29 -11.11 28.59
N ASN A 523 -3.76 -10.58 29.70
CA ASN A 523 -4.32 -10.75 31.04
C ASN A 523 -4.97 -9.46 31.54
N SER A 524 -6.31 -9.42 31.54
CA SER A 524 -7.09 -8.24 31.97
C SER A 524 -6.84 -7.85 33.42
N GLN A 525 -6.66 -8.82 34.33
CA GLN A 525 -6.39 -8.56 35.74
C GLN A 525 -5.01 -7.93 35.95
N ALA A 526 -3.99 -8.44 35.25
CA ALA A 526 -2.63 -7.89 35.30
C ALA A 526 -2.59 -6.46 34.71
N LEU A 527 -3.33 -6.20 33.63
CA LEU A 527 -3.46 -4.85 33.07
C LEU A 527 -4.17 -3.88 34.03
N ASN A 528 -5.17 -4.36 34.77
CA ASN A 528 -5.83 -3.55 35.79
C ASN A 528 -4.89 -3.22 36.96
N LYS A 529 -4.09 -4.19 37.42
CA LYS A 529 -3.04 -3.93 38.42
C LYS A 529 -2.06 -2.84 37.96
N LEU A 530 -1.52 -2.96 36.75
CA LEU A 530 -0.63 -1.96 36.16
C LEU A 530 -1.29 -0.58 36.08
N LYS A 531 -2.56 -0.54 35.67
CA LYS A 531 -3.33 0.70 35.58
C LYS A 531 -3.48 1.37 36.94
N GLU A 532 -3.88 0.65 37.99
CA GLU A 532 -4.09 1.24 39.31
C GLU A 532 -2.76 1.67 39.95
N ALA A 533 -1.67 0.90 39.76
CA ALA A 533 -0.34 1.31 40.20
C ALA A 533 0.10 2.67 39.60
N PHE A 534 -0.16 2.88 38.31
CA PHE A 534 0.21 4.13 37.64
C PHE A 534 -0.77 5.28 37.89
N ARG A 535 -1.99 5.00 38.38
CA ARG A 535 -2.88 6.03 38.92
C ARG A 535 -2.35 6.58 40.23
N ILE A 536 -1.97 5.68 41.15
CA ILE A 536 -1.33 6.06 42.42
C ILE A 536 -0.08 6.90 42.17
N SER A 537 0.77 6.48 41.24
CA SER A 537 1.94 7.28 40.83
C SER A 537 1.56 8.69 40.34
N GLY A 538 0.46 8.81 39.58
CA GLY A 538 -0.04 10.10 39.13
C GLY A 538 -0.58 10.96 40.27
N ASP A 539 -1.38 10.39 41.16
CA ASP A 539 -1.93 11.10 42.31
C ASP A 539 -0.81 11.62 43.23
N VAL A 540 0.26 10.82 43.39
CA VAL A 540 1.49 11.24 44.08
C VAL A 540 2.16 12.42 43.38
N CYS A 541 2.33 12.35 42.06
CA CYS A 541 2.95 13.45 41.29
C CYS A 541 2.11 14.73 41.38
N ASP A 542 0.78 14.63 41.27
CA ASP A 542 -0.13 15.77 41.33
C ASP A 542 -0.07 16.42 42.72
N SER A 543 -0.02 15.62 43.79
CA SER A 543 0.14 16.11 45.17
C SER A 543 1.48 16.83 45.38
N LEU A 544 2.58 16.27 44.85
CA LEU A 544 3.91 16.89 44.92
C LEU A 544 4.00 18.18 44.10
N THR A 545 3.22 18.31 43.03
CA THR A 545 3.18 19.52 42.20
C THR A 545 2.39 20.65 42.86
N GLN A 546 1.39 20.33 43.70
CA GLN A 546 0.58 21.32 44.42
C GLN A 546 1.22 21.81 45.73
N ALA A 547 2.23 21.10 46.23
CA ALA A 547 2.96 21.44 47.46
C ALA A 547 4.13 22.42 47.22
N VAL A 548 4.36 22.82 45.96
CA VAL A 548 5.33 23.84 45.50
C VAL A 548 4.55 25.03 44.99
#